data_AF-U2JRS3-F1
#
_entry.id   AF-U2JRS3-F1
#
_cell.length_a   1.000
_cell.length_b   1.000
_cell.length_c   1.000
_cell.angle_alpha   90.00
_cell.angle_beta   90.00
_cell.angle_gamma   90.00
#
_symmetry.space_group_name_H-M   'P 1'
#
loop_
_entity.id
_entity.type
_entity.pdbx_description
1 polymer ?
#
loop_
_entity_poly.entity_id
_entity_poly.type
_entity_poly.pdbx_seq_one_letter_code
_entity_poly.pdbx_strand_id
1 'polypeptide(L)'
;MKKKRNLPFVLCFLMVLSFSLVAFADGQEEPVMIFSGGKEATEEHMEEAKKQEKMYTWEQVKRLKEEGYTFEEPPLIFSGGREATEEHMEEAKKHRKPELPAGAKALLNRRQNLPFFRYYGQETNHSCGPACIRMALRYLTGTDYGEAEIYNGCLTGTYLRDMARYINTKQSVNPYVQKYQVSRTEMKNDLSAGINVYNAPPIVGIRELTRNGWPYDLGKHFVTVYGVGDNQSSFSICDPWAGYVGDSSNRWYRKSADVLYQAYSLVNLGYMY
;
A
#
# COMPACT_ATOMS: atom_id res chain seq x y z
N MET A 1 -2.38 -11.49 -40.04
CA MET A 1 -2.69 -12.29 -38.84
C MET A 1 -1.48 -12.29 -37.91
N LYS A 2 -1.52 -11.56 -36.78
CA LYS A 2 -0.44 -11.59 -35.79
C LYS A 2 -0.59 -12.86 -34.94
N LYS A 3 0.43 -13.72 -34.91
CA LYS A 3 0.48 -14.93 -34.05
C LYS A 3 0.48 -14.50 -32.58
N LYS A 4 -0.54 -14.89 -31.82
CA LYS A 4 -0.53 -14.83 -30.35
C LYS A 4 0.60 -15.74 -29.85
N ARG A 5 1.56 -15.19 -29.10
CA ARG A 5 2.58 -15.96 -28.39
C ARG A 5 2.20 -15.97 -26.92
N ASN A 6 1.65 -17.10 -26.46
CA ASN A 6 1.40 -17.32 -25.04
C ASN A 6 2.69 -17.84 -24.41
N LEU A 7 3.19 -17.15 -23.39
CA LEU A 7 4.25 -17.65 -22.54
C LEU A 7 3.59 -18.55 -21.48
N PRO A 8 3.98 -19.83 -21.32
CA PRO A 8 3.34 -20.70 -20.33
C PRO A 8 3.79 -20.27 -18.92
N PHE A 9 2.86 -19.74 -18.13
CA PHE A 9 3.01 -19.70 -16.68
C PHE A 9 2.53 -21.04 -16.13
N VAL A 10 3.46 -21.83 -15.59
CA VAL A 10 3.13 -23.02 -14.81
C VAL A 10 2.65 -22.55 -13.44
N LEU A 11 1.40 -22.89 -13.10
CA LEU A 11 0.84 -22.76 -11.74
C LEU A 11 1.76 -23.49 -10.75
N CYS A 12 2.26 -22.79 -9.74
CA CYS A 12 2.77 -23.45 -8.54
C CYS A 12 2.20 -22.76 -7.28
N PHE A 13 1.28 -23.49 -6.64
CA PHE A 13 0.96 -23.36 -5.22
C PHE A 13 2.27 -23.50 -4.43
N LEU A 14 2.61 -22.51 -3.61
CA LEU A 14 3.60 -22.67 -2.56
C LEU A 14 2.87 -22.54 -1.22
N MET A 15 2.51 -23.70 -0.65
CA MET A 15 2.18 -23.81 0.76
C MET A 15 3.42 -23.39 1.57
N VAL A 16 3.35 -22.23 2.22
CA VAL A 16 4.31 -21.88 3.26
C VAL A 16 3.90 -22.67 4.51
N LEU A 17 4.60 -23.78 4.76
CA LEU A 17 4.58 -24.50 6.03
C LEU A 17 5.17 -23.58 7.11
N SER A 18 4.31 -22.93 7.89
CA SER A 18 4.69 -22.29 9.13
C SER A 18 4.99 -23.35 10.18
N PHE A 19 6.25 -23.50 10.58
CA PHE A 19 6.63 -24.32 11.73
C PHE A 19 6.18 -23.61 13.02
N SER A 20 5.15 -24.16 13.66
CA SER A 20 4.84 -23.84 15.06
C SER A 20 5.59 -24.84 15.94
N LEU A 21 6.61 -24.38 16.66
CA LEU A 21 7.19 -25.10 17.79
C LEU A 21 6.14 -25.16 18.90
N VAL A 22 5.45 -26.28 19.01
CA VAL A 22 4.59 -26.59 20.15
C VAL A 22 5.46 -27.26 21.20
N ALA A 23 5.71 -26.58 22.31
CA ALA A 23 6.28 -27.18 23.50
C ALA A 23 5.14 -27.82 24.31
N PHE A 24 5.18 -29.14 24.51
CA PHE A 24 4.42 -29.81 25.56
C PHE A 24 5.37 -30.54 26.51
N ALA A 25 5.02 -30.46 27.80
CA ALA A 25 5.73 -31.01 28.93
C ALA A 25 5.44 -32.52 29.09
N ASP A 26 6.48 -33.20 29.59
CA ASP A 26 6.54 -34.50 30.27
C ASP A 26 5.71 -35.69 29.73
N GLY A 27 6.45 -36.70 29.22
CA GLY A 27 6.09 -38.09 29.52
C GLY A 27 5.87 -39.08 28.36
N GLN A 28 6.44 -38.89 27.17
CA GLN A 28 6.53 -39.97 26.18
C GLN A 28 7.91 -40.06 25.52
N GLU A 29 8.46 -41.27 25.52
CA GLU A 29 9.73 -41.65 24.91
C GLU A 29 9.57 -41.76 23.38
N GLU A 30 10.48 -41.06 22.69
CA GLU A 30 10.78 -41.02 21.25
C GLU A 30 9.82 -40.29 20.27
N PRO A 31 10.31 -39.24 19.56
CA PRO A 31 9.56 -38.61 18.48
C PRO A 31 9.61 -39.48 17.21
N VAL A 32 8.44 -39.91 16.74
CA VAL A 32 8.29 -40.52 15.41
C VAL A 32 8.46 -39.43 14.33
N MET A 33 9.62 -39.40 13.69
CA MET A 33 9.83 -38.60 12.47
C MET A 33 9.03 -39.18 11.31
N ILE A 34 7.94 -38.52 10.92
CA ILE A 34 7.25 -38.80 9.65
C ILE A 34 7.94 -37.98 8.55
N PHE A 35 8.77 -38.63 7.74
CA PHE A 35 9.37 -38.04 6.54
C PHE A 35 8.35 -38.00 5.40
N SER A 36 7.82 -36.82 5.06
CA SER A 36 7.12 -36.60 3.79
C SER A 36 8.03 -35.86 2.81
N GLY A 37 8.75 -36.64 1.98
CA GLY A 37 8.99 -36.38 0.55
C GLY A 37 9.44 -35.01 0.03
N GLY A 38 10.11 -34.14 0.79
CA GLY A 38 10.71 -32.92 0.25
C GLY A 38 12.12 -33.19 -0.29
N LYS A 39 12.32 -33.09 -1.62
CA LYS A 39 13.69 -33.04 -2.19
C LYS A 39 14.30 -31.66 -1.95
N GLU A 40 15.56 -31.62 -1.55
CA GLU A 40 16.34 -30.38 -1.45
C GLU A 40 16.38 -29.65 -2.80
N ALA A 41 16.27 -28.32 -2.77
CA ALA A 41 16.36 -27.50 -3.97
C ALA A 41 17.77 -27.57 -4.56
N THR A 42 17.87 -27.88 -5.85
CA THR A 42 19.15 -27.94 -6.56
C THR A 42 19.66 -26.53 -6.88
N GLU A 43 20.96 -26.40 -7.16
CA GLU A 43 21.53 -25.13 -7.67
C GLU A 43 20.82 -24.64 -8.93
N GLU A 44 20.28 -25.56 -9.74
CA GLU A 44 19.46 -25.25 -10.92
C GLU A 44 18.13 -24.60 -10.55
N HIS A 45 17.44 -25.08 -9.51
CA HIS A 45 16.24 -24.42 -8.98
C HIS A 45 16.55 -23.02 -8.40
N MET A 46 17.72 -22.84 -7.81
CA MET A 46 18.17 -21.53 -7.31
C MET A 46 18.55 -20.56 -8.45
N GLU A 47 19.19 -21.05 -9.52
CA GLU A 47 19.48 -20.31 -10.75
C GLU A 47 18.20 -19.91 -11.49
N GLU A 48 17.20 -20.79 -11.53
CA GLU A 48 15.90 -20.53 -12.15
C GLU A 48 15.07 -19.52 -11.33
N ALA A 49 15.13 -19.61 -10.00
CA ALA A 49 14.59 -18.58 -9.11
C ALA A 49 15.28 -17.21 -9.30
N LYS A 50 16.61 -17.18 -9.47
CA LYS A 50 17.37 -15.96 -9.80
C LYS A 50 17.01 -15.39 -11.18
N LYS A 51 16.67 -16.25 -12.16
CA LYS A 51 16.15 -15.81 -13.47
C LYS A 51 14.74 -15.25 -13.37
N GLN A 52 13.91 -15.76 -12.45
CA GLN A 52 12.56 -15.27 -12.17
C GLN A 52 12.52 -13.96 -11.36
N GLU A 53 13.62 -13.60 -10.67
CA GLU A 53 13.76 -12.36 -9.91
C GLU A 53 14.01 -11.10 -10.77
N LYS A 54 14.06 -11.22 -12.10
CA LYS A 54 14.08 -10.06 -12.99
C LYS A 54 12.69 -9.40 -13.04
N MET A 55 12.41 -8.55 -12.06
CA MET A 55 11.33 -7.57 -12.14
C MET A 55 11.52 -6.72 -13.40
N TYR A 56 10.62 -6.87 -14.37
CA TYR A 56 10.57 -6.00 -15.53
C TYR A 56 10.25 -4.57 -15.08
N THR A 57 11.01 -3.58 -15.57
CA THR A 57 10.67 -2.16 -15.38
C THR A 57 9.36 -1.84 -16.11
N TRP A 58 8.72 -0.73 -15.73
CA TRP A 58 7.48 -0.30 -16.39
C TRP A 58 7.67 -0.06 -17.89
N GLU A 59 8.84 0.44 -18.33
CA GLU A 59 9.12 0.57 -19.76
C GLU A 59 9.28 -0.79 -20.46
N GLN A 60 9.74 -1.82 -19.74
CA GLN A 60 9.87 -3.17 -20.29
C GLN A 60 8.49 -3.84 -20.41
N VAL A 61 7.64 -3.73 -19.39
CA VAL A 61 6.26 -4.24 -19.44
C VAL A 61 5.44 -3.55 -20.52
N LYS A 62 5.57 -2.22 -20.65
CA LYS A 62 4.89 -1.44 -21.71
C LYS A 62 5.30 -1.90 -23.11
N ARG A 63 6.61 -2.06 -23.34
CA ARG A 63 7.16 -2.55 -24.61
C ARG A 63 6.70 -3.97 -24.95
N LEU A 64 6.67 -4.87 -23.98
CA LEU A 64 6.18 -6.25 -24.18
C LEU A 64 4.68 -6.30 -24.52
N LYS A 65 3.87 -5.39 -23.94
CA LYS A 65 2.46 -5.22 -24.32
C LYS A 65 2.32 -4.68 -25.74
N GLU A 66 3.15 -3.71 -26.14
CA GLU A 66 3.20 -3.19 -27.52
C GLU A 66 3.64 -4.27 -28.53
N GLU A 67 4.49 -5.21 -28.11
CA GLU A 67 4.93 -6.39 -28.87
C GLU A 67 3.89 -7.52 -28.93
N GLY A 68 2.73 -7.36 -28.27
CA GLY A 68 1.59 -8.28 -28.36
C GLY A 68 1.65 -9.46 -27.38
N TYR A 69 2.48 -9.40 -26.35
CA TYR A 69 2.43 -10.36 -25.24
C TYR A 69 1.24 -10.03 -24.32
N THR A 70 0.44 -11.05 -24.03
CA THR A 70 -0.65 -10.98 -23.05
C THR A 70 -0.22 -11.69 -21.78
N PHE A 71 -0.10 -10.95 -20.69
CA PHE A 71 0.06 -11.51 -19.35
C PHE A 71 -1.33 -11.67 -18.75
N GLU A 72 -1.75 -12.89 -18.45
CA GLU A 72 -2.94 -13.12 -17.62
C GLU A 72 -2.57 -12.76 -16.18
N GLU A 73 -2.89 -11.52 -15.78
CA GLU A 73 -2.81 -11.13 -14.38
C GLU A 73 -3.94 -11.83 -13.61
N PRO A 74 -3.68 -12.38 -12.41
CA PRO A 74 -4.76 -12.92 -11.60
C PRO A 74 -5.84 -11.84 -11.38
N PRO A 75 -7.13 -12.24 -11.28
CA PRO A 75 -8.21 -11.29 -11.08
C PRO A 75 -7.97 -10.51 -9.78
N LEU A 76 -7.80 -9.19 -9.90
CA LEU A 76 -7.58 -8.31 -8.77
C LEU A 76 -8.85 -8.17 -7.94
N ILE A 77 -8.68 -8.16 -6.63
CA ILE A 77 -9.80 -7.86 -5.74
C ILE A 77 -10.03 -6.34 -5.78
N PHE A 78 -11.27 -5.94 -6.04
CA PHE A 78 -11.68 -4.55 -5.91
C PHE A 78 -11.75 -4.20 -4.41
N SER A 79 -10.94 -3.24 -3.96
CA SER A 79 -10.92 -2.78 -2.56
C SER A 79 -11.53 -1.39 -2.35
N GLY A 80 -12.05 -0.77 -3.41
CA GLY A 80 -12.85 0.46 -3.33
C GLY A 80 -12.34 1.64 -4.15
N GLY A 81 -11.03 1.81 -4.32
CA GLY A 81 -10.41 3.01 -4.89
C GLY A 81 -10.93 3.39 -6.30
N ARG A 82 -11.16 4.70 -6.52
CA ARG A 82 -11.50 5.25 -7.85
C ARG A 82 -10.37 6.15 -8.35
N GLU A 83 -9.96 5.90 -9.58
CA GLU A 83 -8.89 6.65 -10.23
C GLU A 83 -9.33 8.07 -10.57
N ALA A 84 -8.39 8.99 -10.45
CA ALA A 84 -8.58 10.37 -10.79
C ALA A 84 -8.86 10.56 -12.28
N THR A 85 -9.79 11.47 -12.54
CA THR A 85 -10.03 12.03 -13.87
C THR A 85 -9.04 13.18 -14.14
N GLU A 86 -8.97 13.64 -15.39
CA GLU A 86 -8.19 14.83 -15.74
C GLU A 86 -8.65 16.06 -14.95
N GLU A 87 -9.96 16.23 -14.77
CA GLU A 87 -10.55 17.31 -13.97
C GLU A 87 -10.00 17.30 -12.53
N HIS A 88 -9.93 16.12 -11.90
CA HIS A 88 -9.39 15.97 -10.54
C HIS A 88 -7.92 16.38 -10.47
N MET A 89 -7.13 16.01 -11.48
CA MET A 89 -5.71 16.34 -11.52
C MET A 89 -5.48 17.84 -11.75
N GLU A 90 -6.29 18.49 -12.59
CA GLU A 90 -6.23 19.93 -12.80
C GLU A 90 -6.70 20.73 -11.58
N GLU A 91 -7.71 20.25 -10.87
CA GLU A 91 -8.15 20.84 -9.60
C GLU A 91 -7.04 20.75 -8.53
N ALA A 92 -6.41 19.58 -8.39
CA ALA A 92 -5.32 19.38 -7.44
C ALA A 92 -4.11 20.30 -7.70
N LYS A 93 -3.80 20.64 -8.94
CA LYS A 93 -2.72 21.60 -9.27
C LYS A 93 -2.94 22.99 -8.69
N LYS A 94 -4.21 23.39 -8.47
CA LYS A 94 -4.61 24.68 -7.88
C LYS A 94 -4.44 24.71 -6.36
N HIS A 95 -4.44 23.55 -5.70
CA HIS A 95 -4.32 23.41 -4.25
C HIS A 95 -2.91 22.94 -3.89
N ARG A 96 -2.07 23.86 -3.43
CA ARG A 96 -0.70 23.55 -2.98
C ARG A 96 -0.53 23.96 -1.53
N LYS A 97 0.19 23.14 -0.76
CA LYS A 97 0.71 23.59 0.53
C LYS A 97 1.75 24.70 0.28
N PRO A 98 1.92 25.63 1.24
CA PRO A 98 3.04 26.56 1.22
C PRO A 98 4.38 25.82 1.11
N GLU A 99 5.39 26.53 0.61
CA GLU A 99 6.75 25.99 0.66
C GLU A 99 7.14 25.67 2.11
N LEU A 100 7.85 24.56 2.29
CA LEU A 100 8.32 24.16 3.61
C LEU A 100 9.23 25.25 4.18
N PRO A 101 9.06 25.62 5.47
CA PRO A 101 9.87 26.66 6.07
C PRO A 101 11.36 26.28 6.09
N ALA A 102 12.23 27.28 6.18
CA ALA A 102 13.67 27.07 6.29
C ALA A 102 13.98 26.12 7.47
N GLY A 103 14.81 25.10 7.22
CA GLY A 103 15.14 24.06 8.21
C GLY A 103 14.19 22.85 8.21
N ALA A 104 12.97 22.94 7.69
CA ALA A 104 12.07 21.77 7.59
C ALA A 104 12.60 20.68 6.64
N LYS A 105 13.42 21.06 5.64
CA LYS A 105 14.12 20.10 4.78
C LYS A 105 15.04 19.15 5.57
N ALA A 106 15.62 19.60 6.68
CA ALA A 106 16.42 18.73 7.55
C ALA A 106 15.55 17.70 8.28
N LEU A 107 14.31 18.08 8.65
CA LEU A 107 13.35 17.18 9.31
C LEU A 107 12.86 16.08 8.38
N LEU A 108 12.83 16.30 7.06
CA LEU A 108 12.35 15.32 6.09
C LEU A 108 13.13 13.99 6.09
N ASN A 109 14.37 13.98 6.58
CA ASN A 109 15.21 12.79 6.63
C ASN A 109 15.16 12.06 7.98
N ARG A 110 14.41 12.60 8.95
CA ARG A 110 14.29 12.02 10.28
C ARG A 110 13.35 10.82 10.27
N ARG A 111 13.76 9.72 10.92
CA ARG A 111 12.86 8.63 11.28
C ARG A 111 11.86 9.07 12.35
N GLN A 112 10.58 8.85 12.09
CA GLN A 112 9.50 9.17 13.01
C GLN A 112 8.29 8.28 12.73
N ASN A 113 7.56 7.92 13.78
CA ASN A 113 6.19 7.41 13.68
C ASN A 113 5.27 8.39 14.41
N LEU A 114 4.02 8.49 13.96
CA LEU A 114 2.98 9.22 14.66
C LEU A 114 2.60 8.46 15.95
N PRO A 115 2.81 9.05 17.14
CA PRO A 115 2.56 8.37 18.40
C PRO A 115 1.06 8.14 18.62
N PHE A 116 0.67 6.99 19.18
CA PHE A 116 -0.74 6.65 19.45
C PHE A 116 -1.65 6.56 18.21
N PHE A 117 -1.06 6.43 17.01
CA PHE A 117 -1.82 6.19 15.80
C PHE A 117 -2.62 4.88 15.91
N ARG A 118 -3.94 4.95 15.67
CA ARG A 118 -4.88 3.85 15.96
C ARG A 118 -5.35 3.16 14.69
N TYR A 119 -5.37 1.82 14.73
CA TYR A 119 -5.88 0.98 13.66
C TYR A 119 -7.40 0.99 13.58
N TYR A 120 -7.92 1.10 12.37
CA TYR A 120 -9.31 0.76 12.04
C TYR A 120 -9.32 -0.01 10.72
N GLY A 121 -9.91 -1.21 10.72
CA GLY A 121 -10.14 -1.98 9.51
C GLY A 121 -11.32 -1.42 8.72
N GLN A 122 -11.32 -1.60 7.40
CA GLN A 122 -12.49 -1.25 6.59
C GLN A 122 -13.65 -2.19 6.88
N GLU A 123 -14.87 -1.67 6.94
CA GLU A 123 -16.09 -2.45 7.28
C GLU A 123 -16.67 -3.19 6.06
N THR A 124 -16.33 -2.76 4.84
CA THR A 124 -16.79 -3.38 3.58
C THR A 124 -15.63 -3.59 2.61
N ASN A 125 -15.82 -4.39 1.57
CA ASN A 125 -14.80 -4.58 0.53
C ASN A 125 -14.51 -3.34 -0.34
N HIS A 126 -15.17 -2.19 -0.13
CA HIS A 126 -15.00 -1.01 -0.98
C HIS A 126 -14.78 0.29 -0.20
N SER A 127 -14.51 0.19 1.10
CA SER A 127 -14.42 1.35 2.00
C SER A 127 -13.00 1.62 2.53
N CYS A 128 -11.95 1.18 1.82
CA CYS A 128 -10.55 1.46 2.18
C CYS A 128 -10.26 2.97 2.38
N GLY A 129 -10.81 3.83 1.51
CA GLY A 129 -10.69 5.28 1.62
C GLY A 129 -11.30 5.84 2.91
N PRO A 130 -12.60 5.60 3.17
CA PRO A 130 -13.24 5.93 4.45
C PRO A 130 -12.50 5.42 5.69
N ALA A 131 -12.02 4.17 5.68
CA ALA A 131 -11.25 3.60 6.78
C ALA A 131 -9.93 4.36 7.02
N CYS A 132 -9.21 4.73 5.95
CA CYS A 132 -8.03 5.58 6.04
C CYS A 132 -8.35 6.96 6.65
N ILE A 133 -9.43 7.59 6.20
CA ILE A 133 -9.90 8.87 6.75
C ILE A 133 -10.25 8.76 8.23
N ARG A 134 -10.89 7.65 8.64
CA ARG A 134 -11.20 7.37 10.05
C ARG A 134 -9.94 7.33 10.90
N MET A 135 -8.92 6.59 10.47
CA MET A 135 -7.63 6.52 11.15
C MET A 135 -6.96 7.90 11.23
N ALA A 136 -6.98 8.67 10.14
CA ALA A 136 -6.42 10.01 10.10
C ALA A 136 -7.15 11.00 11.04
N LEU A 137 -8.49 11.02 11.01
CA LEU A 137 -9.30 11.87 11.87
C LEU A 137 -9.19 11.49 13.34
N ARG A 138 -9.12 10.18 13.66
CA ARG A 138 -8.88 9.74 15.04
C ARG A 138 -7.57 10.29 15.57
N TYR A 139 -6.53 10.29 14.75
CA TYR A 139 -5.24 10.84 15.12
C TYR A 139 -5.29 12.36 15.31
N LEU A 140 -5.88 13.09 14.36
CA LEU A 140 -5.85 14.56 14.34
C LEU A 140 -6.79 15.21 15.35
N THR A 141 -7.91 14.57 15.66
CA THR A 141 -8.99 15.16 16.45
C THR A 141 -9.29 14.40 17.73
N GLY A 142 -8.77 13.18 17.89
CA GLY A 142 -9.16 12.28 18.97
C GLY A 142 -10.58 11.73 18.86
N THR A 143 -11.35 12.09 17.83
CA THR A 143 -12.74 11.65 17.63
C THR A 143 -12.77 10.41 16.74
N ASP A 144 -13.55 9.40 17.14
CA ASP A 144 -13.80 8.20 16.33
C ASP A 144 -15.07 8.39 15.51
N TYR A 145 -14.90 8.69 14.22
CA TYR A 145 -16.01 8.87 13.28
C TYR A 145 -16.42 7.52 12.68
N GLY A 146 -17.72 7.33 12.47
CA GLY A 146 -18.24 6.10 11.84
C GLY A 146 -17.89 6.03 10.36
N GLU A 147 -17.60 4.83 9.84
CA GLU A 147 -17.21 4.66 8.43
C GLU A 147 -18.33 5.06 7.46
N ALA A 148 -19.59 4.76 7.80
CA ALA A 148 -20.76 5.18 7.03
C ALA A 148 -20.92 6.70 6.95
N GLU A 149 -20.64 7.44 8.03
CA GLU A 149 -20.65 8.91 8.04
C GLU A 149 -19.61 9.45 7.06
N ILE A 150 -18.39 8.92 7.15
CA ILE A 150 -17.28 9.32 6.29
C ILE A 150 -17.57 8.99 4.83
N TYR A 151 -18.08 7.79 4.55
CA TYR A 151 -18.42 7.34 3.20
C TYR A 151 -19.44 8.28 2.54
N ASN A 152 -20.49 8.65 3.29
CA ASN A 152 -21.52 9.60 2.82
C ASN A 152 -20.95 11.01 2.63
N GLY A 153 -20.10 11.48 3.55
CA GLY A 153 -19.42 12.77 3.43
C GLY A 153 -18.43 12.86 2.26
N CYS A 154 -17.87 11.73 1.86
CA CYS A 154 -17.08 11.57 0.63
C CYS A 154 -17.95 11.43 -0.64
N LEU A 155 -19.26 11.75 -0.58
CA LEU A 155 -20.22 11.67 -1.69
C LEU A 155 -20.18 10.34 -2.45
N THR A 156 -20.41 9.22 -1.74
CA THR A 156 -20.37 7.82 -2.24
C THR A 156 -18.98 7.22 -2.44
N GLY A 157 -17.93 7.93 -2.00
CA GLY A 157 -16.67 7.36 -1.52
C GLY A 157 -15.71 6.82 -2.59
N THR A 158 -14.42 7.08 -2.32
CA THR A 158 -13.18 6.57 -2.95
C THR A 158 -12.51 7.37 -4.06
N TYR A 159 -13.02 8.56 -4.40
CA TYR A 159 -12.17 9.57 -5.05
C TYR A 159 -11.34 10.31 -4.01
N LEU A 160 -10.03 10.40 -4.23
CA LEU A 160 -9.12 11.12 -3.35
C LEU A 160 -9.49 12.61 -3.19
N ARG A 161 -10.08 13.23 -4.22
CA ARG A 161 -10.63 14.59 -4.15
C ARG A 161 -11.69 14.72 -3.05
N ASP A 162 -12.71 13.87 -3.08
CA ASP A 162 -13.82 13.93 -2.13
C ASP A 162 -13.37 13.58 -0.71
N MET A 163 -12.41 12.65 -0.60
CA MET A 163 -11.74 12.32 0.66
C MET A 163 -11.02 13.53 1.26
N ALA A 164 -10.24 14.25 0.47
CA ALA A 164 -9.51 15.42 0.93
C ALA A 164 -10.44 16.61 1.25
N ARG A 165 -11.50 16.82 0.47
CA ARG A 165 -12.55 17.79 0.80
C ARG A 165 -13.14 17.47 2.17
N TYR A 166 -13.57 16.22 2.37
CA TYR A 166 -14.22 15.80 3.61
C TYR A 166 -13.32 15.95 4.84
N ILE A 167 -12.09 15.41 4.81
CA ILE A 167 -11.19 15.49 5.97
C ILE A 167 -10.89 16.94 6.36
N ASN A 168 -10.75 17.84 5.38
CA ASN A 168 -10.52 19.27 5.64
C ASN A 168 -11.73 19.99 6.23
N THR A 169 -12.95 19.44 6.12
CA THR A 169 -14.13 19.97 6.84
C THR A 169 -14.19 19.54 8.31
N LYS A 170 -13.42 18.51 8.69
CA LYS A 170 -13.53 17.84 10.00
C LYS A 170 -12.38 18.16 10.95
N GLN A 171 -11.33 18.81 10.47
CA GLN A 171 -10.18 19.22 11.28
C GLN A 171 -9.51 20.47 10.70
N SER A 172 -8.73 21.16 11.53
CA SER A 172 -7.98 22.37 11.17
C SER A 172 -6.47 22.26 11.45
N VAL A 173 -5.98 21.07 11.78
CA VAL A 173 -4.58 20.79 12.15
C VAL A 173 -3.68 20.81 10.91
N ASN A 174 -4.11 20.16 9.83
CA ASN A 174 -3.36 20.03 8.60
C ASN A 174 -4.28 20.10 7.38
N PRO A 175 -4.17 21.13 6.52
CA PRO A 175 -4.95 21.18 5.29
C PRO A 175 -4.42 20.14 4.31
N TYR A 176 -5.17 19.06 4.08
CA TYR A 176 -4.80 17.99 3.15
C TYR A 176 -4.89 18.48 1.70
N VAL A 177 -3.81 18.31 0.95
CA VAL A 177 -3.78 18.56 -0.50
C VAL A 177 -3.59 17.26 -1.25
N GLN A 178 -4.10 17.17 -2.47
CA GLN A 178 -3.99 15.97 -3.30
C GLN A 178 -2.85 16.11 -4.30
N LYS A 179 -2.23 14.98 -4.63
CA LYS A 179 -1.14 14.88 -5.61
C LYS A 179 -1.32 13.64 -6.46
N TYR A 180 -1.05 13.80 -7.75
CA TYR A 180 -1.18 12.76 -8.76
C TYR A 180 0.04 12.77 -9.68
N GLN A 181 0.46 11.59 -10.13
CA GLN A 181 1.51 11.41 -11.14
C GLN A 181 2.80 12.18 -10.85
N VAL A 182 3.17 12.28 -9.57
CA VAL A 182 4.38 12.99 -9.15
C VAL A 182 5.62 12.12 -9.29
N SER A 183 6.79 12.74 -9.20
CA SER A 183 8.05 12.01 -9.10
C SER A 183 8.18 11.26 -7.77
N ARG A 184 9.00 10.21 -7.75
CA ARG A 184 9.37 9.48 -6.51
C ARG A 184 9.89 10.41 -5.41
N THR A 185 10.77 11.34 -5.77
CA THR A 185 11.35 12.29 -4.82
C THR A 185 10.29 13.20 -4.22
N GLU A 186 9.35 13.69 -5.04
CA GLU A 186 8.23 14.51 -4.57
C GLU A 186 7.31 13.72 -3.63
N MET A 187 6.91 12.50 -4.01
CA MET A 187 6.12 11.64 -3.13
C MET A 187 6.82 11.41 -1.78
N LYS A 188 8.11 11.05 -1.79
CA LYS A 188 8.87 10.84 -0.55
C LYS A 188 8.89 12.07 0.34
N ASN A 189 9.14 13.25 -0.25
CA ASN A 189 9.18 14.50 0.49
C ASN A 189 7.82 14.87 1.06
N ASP A 190 6.74 14.71 0.29
CA ASP A 190 5.38 15.02 0.72
C ASP A 190 4.92 14.08 1.85
N LEU A 191 5.10 12.77 1.68
CA LEU A 191 4.75 11.80 2.72
C LEU A 191 5.57 12.02 4.00
N SER A 192 6.86 12.30 3.87
CA SER A 192 7.70 12.63 5.02
C SER A 192 7.28 13.95 5.67
N ALA A 193 6.91 14.97 4.89
CA ALA A 193 6.42 16.23 5.41
C ALA A 193 5.13 16.05 6.21
N GLY A 194 4.20 15.20 5.75
CA GLY A 194 3.02 14.82 6.52
C GLY A 194 3.38 14.36 7.93
N ILE A 195 4.33 13.43 8.05
CA ILE A 195 4.75 12.88 9.34
C ILE A 195 5.61 13.86 10.16
N ASN A 196 6.70 14.36 9.59
CA ASN A 196 7.77 15.07 10.31
C ASN A 196 7.50 16.57 10.49
N VAL A 197 6.65 17.18 9.66
CA VAL A 197 6.41 18.63 9.67
C VAL A 197 4.98 18.94 10.09
N TYR A 198 4.01 18.29 9.45
CA TYR A 198 2.59 18.57 9.68
C TYR A 198 1.98 17.72 10.78
N ASN A 199 2.71 16.72 11.29
CA ASN A 199 2.23 15.77 12.28
C ASN A 199 0.83 15.23 11.90
N ALA A 200 0.70 14.78 10.67
CA ALA A 200 -0.55 14.33 10.07
C ALA A 200 -0.30 13.09 9.19
N PRO A 201 -1.13 12.05 9.29
CA PRO A 201 -0.95 10.81 8.54
C PRO A 201 -1.30 11.00 7.06
N PRO A 202 -0.37 10.80 6.12
CA PRO A 202 -0.69 10.77 4.69
C PRO A 202 -1.55 9.56 4.33
N ILE A 203 -2.35 9.68 3.28
CA ILE A 203 -3.14 8.58 2.71
C ILE A 203 -2.73 8.40 1.25
N VAL A 204 -2.36 7.18 0.87
CA VAL A 204 -1.77 6.85 -0.43
C VAL A 204 -2.64 5.83 -1.13
N GLY A 205 -3.01 6.13 -2.37
CA GLY A 205 -3.63 5.18 -3.28
C GLY A 205 -2.58 4.33 -3.98
N ILE A 206 -2.75 3.00 -3.91
CA ILE A 206 -1.80 2.01 -4.43
C ILE A 206 -2.53 0.85 -5.11
N ARG A 207 -1.77 0.09 -5.89
CA ARG A 207 -2.11 -1.28 -6.27
C ARG A 207 -1.22 -2.25 -5.52
N GLU A 208 -1.84 -3.19 -4.83
CA GLU A 208 -1.11 -4.24 -4.14
C GLU A 208 -0.96 -5.46 -5.05
N LEU A 209 0.24 -6.00 -5.05
CA LEU A 209 0.58 -7.21 -5.79
C LEU A 209 1.51 -8.05 -4.92
N THR A 210 1.10 -9.28 -4.62
CA THR A 210 1.88 -10.21 -3.78
C THR A 210 3.24 -10.51 -4.37
N ARG A 211 3.31 -10.64 -5.70
CA ARG A 211 4.56 -10.77 -6.47
C ARG A 211 5.53 -9.57 -6.32
N ASN A 212 5.04 -8.40 -5.91
CA ASN A 212 5.86 -7.22 -5.63
C ASN A 212 6.09 -7.05 -4.11
N GLY A 213 5.86 -8.12 -3.34
CA GLY A 213 6.06 -8.17 -1.91
C GLY A 213 4.94 -7.54 -1.08
N TRP A 214 3.76 -7.22 -1.64
CA TRP A 214 2.61 -6.76 -0.86
C TRP A 214 1.86 -7.93 -0.21
N PRO A 215 1.09 -7.70 0.87
CA PRO A 215 0.33 -8.80 1.49
C PRO A 215 -0.81 -9.34 0.61
N TYR A 216 -1.36 -8.49 -0.27
CA TYR A 216 -2.58 -8.79 -1.02
C TYR A 216 -2.44 -8.50 -2.52
N ASP A 217 -3.38 -9.02 -3.33
CA ASP A 217 -3.53 -8.72 -4.76
C ASP A 217 -4.76 -7.81 -4.98
N LEU A 218 -4.64 -6.53 -4.61
CA LEU A 218 -5.71 -5.54 -4.65
C LEU A 218 -5.54 -4.57 -5.81
N GLY A 219 -6.61 -4.34 -6.56
CA GLY A 219 -6.56 -3.54 -7.78
C GLY A 219 -6.40 -2.04 -7.54
N LYS A 220 -7.20 -1.47 -6.64
CA LYS A 220 -7.26 -0.04 -6.34
C LYS A 220 -7.54 0.16 -4.86
N HIS A 221 -6.50 0.45 -4.09
CA HIS A 221 -6.54 0.43 -2.63
C HIS A 221 -6.00 1.72 -2.02
N PHE A 222 -6.55 2.13 -0.88
CA PHE A 222 -5.97 3.20 -0.07
C PHE A 222 -5.39 2.62 1.21
N VAL A 223 -4.18 3.09 1.54
CA VAL A 223 -3.50 2.80 2.81
C VAL A 223 -3.11 4.09 3.50
N THR A 224 -2.94 4.03 4.81
CA THR A 224 -2.48 5.20 5.58
C THR A 224 -1.01 5.04 5.94
N VAL A 225 -0.22 6.09 5.73
CA VAL A 225 1.16 6.17 6.20
C VAL A 225 1.15 6.79 7.58
N TYR A 226 1.79 6.13 8.54
CA TYR A 226 1.88 6.61 9.92
C TYR A 226 3.32 6.79 10.40
N GLY A 227 4.30 6.55 9.52
CA GLY A 227 5.68 6.73 9.86
C GLY A 227 6.62 6.68 8.67
N VAL A 228 7.85 7.13 8.91
CA VAL A 228 8.91 7.28 7.94
C VAL A 228 10.22 6.78 8.55
N GLY A 229 11.00 6.05 7.77
CA GLY A 229 12.35 5.60 8.12
C GLY A 229 13.41 6.64 7.83
N ASP A 230 14.65 6.38 8.26
CA ASP A 230 15.77 7.31 8.07
C ASP A 230 16.00 7.61 6.59
N ASN A 231 16.27 8.88 6.28
CA ASN A 231 16.48 9.40 4.93
C ASN A 231 15.35 9.05 3.95
N GLN A 232 14.12 8.91 4.48
CA GLN A 232 12.93 8.50 3.71
C GLN A 232 13.13 7.15 3.01
N SER A 233 13.95 6.26 3.55
CA SER A 233 14.26 4.95 2.94
C SER A 233 13.04 4.03 2.88
N SER A 234 12.08 4.23 3.79
CA SER A 234 10.90 3.39 3.95
C SER A 234 9.76 4.15 4.62
N PHE A 235 8.55 3.62 4.50
CA PHE A 235 7.35 4.15 5.13
C PHE A 235 6.63 3.04 5.91
N SER A 236 6.17 3.39 7.10
CA SER A 236 5.32 2.53 7.93
C SER A 236 3.87 2.70 7.47
N ILE A 237 3.24 1.60 7.07
CA ILE A 237 1.93 1.53 6.43
C ILE A 237 0.95 0.85 7.37
N CYS A 238 -0.24 1.42 7.43
CA CYS A 238 -1.41 0.87 8.09
C CYS A 238 -2.45 0.54 7.01
N ASP A 239 -2.79 -0.74 6.89
CA ASP A 239 -3.60 -1.26 5.80
C ASP A 239 -4.99 -1.67 6.32
N PRO A 240 -6.07 -0.96 5.94
CA PRO A 240 -7.40 -1.24 6.44
C PRO A 240 -7.98 -2.56 5.92
N TRP A 241 -7.46 -3.11 4.80
CA TRP A 241 -7.95 -4.36 4.22
C TRP A 241 -7.78 -5.54 5.18
N ALA A 242 -6.67 -5.54 5.91
CA ALA A 242 -6.32 -6.55 6.89
C ALA A 242 -7.44 -6.76 7.93
N GLY A 243 -8.17 -5.72 8.29
CA GLY A 243 -9.27 -5.80 9.26
C GLY A 243 -10.53 -6.41 8.65
N TYR A 244 -10.80 -6.09 7.38
CA TYR A 244 -11.92 -6.65 6.62
C TYR A 244 -11.79 -8.16 6.42
N VAL A 245 -10.58 -8.63 6.11
CA VAL A 245 -10.31 -10.06 5.92
C VAL A 245 -9.92 -10.80 7.21
N GLY A 246 -9.92 -10.12 8.36
CA GLY A 246 -9.57 -10.73 9.66
C GLY A 246 -8.09 -11.08 9.82
N ASP A 247 -7.21 -10.52 9.01
CA ASP A 247 -5.76 -10.74 9.05
C ASP A 247 -5.08 -9.73 10.00
N SER A 248 -4.78 -10.16 11.22
CA SER A 248 -4.09 -9.29 12.17
C SER A 248 -2.62 -9.04 11.85
N SER A 249 -1.99 -9.90 11.06
CA SER A 249 -0.55 -9.87 10.81
C SER A 249 -0.14 -8.75 9.84
N ASN A 250 -1.03 -8.43 8.91
CA ASN A 250 -0.80 -7.45 7.86
C ASN A 250 -1.51 -6.10 8.09
N ARG A 251 -1.96 -5.83 9.32
CA ARG A 251 -2.50 -4.51 9.71
C ARG A 251 -1.44 -3.41 9.62
N TRP A 252 -0.20 -3.77 9.97
CA TRP A 252 0.92 -2.86 10.10
C TRP A 252 2.16 -3.48 9.46
N TYR A 253 2.75 -2.78 8.50
CA TYR A 253 3.99 -3.23 7.88
C TYR A 253 4.80 -2.06 7.35
N ARG A 254 6.01 -2.34 6.88
CA ARG A 254 6.90 -1.34 6.29
C ARG A 254 7.25 -1.72 4.86
N LYS A 255 7.26 -0.73 3.98
CA LYS A 255 7.78 -0.87 2.61
C LYS A 255 8.89 0.12 2.37
N SER A 256 9.87 -0.24 1.54
CA SER A 256 10.83 0.74 1.05
C SER A 256 10.10 1.82 0.26
N ALA A 257 10.69 3.02 0.19
CA ALA A 257 10.12 4.10 -0.62
C ALA A 257 9.96 3.72 -2.10
N ASP A 258 10.85 2.87 -2.61
CA ASP A 258 10.80 2.39 -3.99
C ASP A 258 9.63 1.44 -4.22
N VAL A 259 9.40 0.49 -3.32
CA VAL A 259 8.26 -0.44 -3.41
C VAL A 259 6.94 0.30 -3.27
N LEU A 260 6.85 1.27 -2.36
CA LEU A 260 5.66 2.12 -2.23
C LEU A 260 5.41 2.95 -3.49
N TYR A 261 6.46 3.58 -4.04
CA TYR A 261 6.34 4.38 -5.25
C TYR A 261 5.94 3.55 -6.47
N GLN A 262 6.46 2.33 -6.58
CA GLN A 262 6.06 1.41 -7.63
C GLN A 262 4.57 1.08 -7.54
N ALA A 263 4.07 0.73 -6.35
CA ALA A 263 2.66 0.41 -6.13
C ALA A 263 1.73 1.61 -6.39
N TYR A 264 2.15 2.81 -5.98
CA TYR A 264 1.50 4.08 -6.32
C TYR A 264 1.43 4.29 -7.84
N SER A 265 2.52 4.05 -8.55
CA SER A 265 2.63 4.31 -10.00
C SER A 265 1.82 3.33 -10.86
N LEU A 266 1.29 2.25 -10.28
CA LEU A 266 0.48 1.26 -10.99
C LEU A 266 -0.99 1.66 -11.12
N VAL A 267 -1.44 2.70 -10.40
CA VAL A 267 -2.82 3.20 -10.41
C VAL A 267 -2.87 4.71 -10.36
N ASN A 268 -3.89 5.31 -10.96
CA ASN A 268 -4.07 6.76 -10.90
C ASN A 268 -4.94 7.21 -9.71
N LEU A 269 -4.69 6.67 -8.50
CA LEU A 269 -5.46 7.04 -7.30
C LEU A 269 -4.95 8.31 -6.61
N GLY A 270 -3.64 8.61 -6.72
CA GLY A 270 -3.00 9.75 -6.06
C GLY A 270 -2.65 9.49 -4.59
N TYR A 271 -2.18 10.54 -3.91
CA TYR A 271 -2.06 10.57 -2.45
C TYR A 271 -2.40 11.95 -1.90
N MET A 272 -2.68 12.01 -0.60
CA MET A 272 -2.85 13.26 0.13
C MET A 272 -2.06 13.26 1.43
N TYR A 273 -1.65 14.44 1.88
CA TYR A 273 -0.78 14.67 3.04
C TYR A 273 -1.01 16.06 3.62
#